data_AF-A0A2Z6ZVD1-F1
#
_entry.id   AF-A0A2Z6ZVD1-F1
#
_cell.length_a   1.000
_cell.length_b   1.000
_cell.length_c   1.000
_cell.angle_alpha   90.00
_cell.angle_beta   90.00
_cell.angle_gamma   90.00
#
_symmetry.space_group_name_H-M   'P 1'
#
loop_
_entity.id
_entity.type
_entity.pdbx_description
1 polymer ?
#
loop_
_entity_poly.entity_id
_entity_poly.type
_entity_poly.pdbx_seq_one_letter_code
_entity_poly.pdbx_strand_id
1 'polypeptide(L)'
;MQAHLAAQDDDMWYVIIDGPMKIMKANTTMAITAGAPQWIEKTQMEYTTYDKKKANLDNVAKEILYKTLDKNMFSKIKTCTTTKEIWEN
;
A
#
# COMPACT_ATOMS: atom_id res chain seq x y z
N MET A 1 -7.70 17.48 2.02
CA MET A 1 -6.62 16.49 1.84
C MET A 1 -7.11 15.29 1.05
N GLN A 2 -8.14 14.57 1.52
CA GLN A 2 -8.74 13.41 0.83
C GLN A 2 -9.13 13.68 -0.64
N ALA A 3 -9.87 14.76 -0.93
CA ALA A 3 -10.30 15.09 -2.30
C ALA A 3 -9.14 15.42 -3.27
N HIS A 4 -8.01 15.92 -2.76
CA HIS A 4 -6.82 16.20 -3.58
C HIS A 4 -6.00 14.94 -3.87
N LEU A 5 -5.98 13.98 -2.93
CA LEU A 5 -5.24 12.72 -3.08
C LEU A 5 -6.01 11.69 -3.93
N ALA A 6 -7.33 11.56 -3.70
CA ALA A 6 -8.19 10.70 -4.52
C ALA A 6 -8.26 11.17 -5.99
N ALA A 7 -8.16 12.48 -6.24
CA ALA A 7 -8.08 13.01 -7.60
C ALA A 7 -6.77 12.65 -8.33
N GLN A 8 -5.73 12.20 -7.60
CA GLN A 8 -4.42 11.85 -8.16
C GLN A 8 -4.29 10.34 -8.42
N ASP A 9 -4.72 9.51 -7.47
CA ASP A 9 -4.76 8.05 -7.59
C ASP A 9 -5.69 7.48 -6.50
N ASP A 10 -6.78 6.82 -6.91
CA ASP A 10 -7.74 6.19 -5.98
C ASP A 10 -7.06 5.14 -5.08
N ASP A 11 -6.07 4.42 -5.62
CA ASP A 11 -5.33 3.38 -4.89
C ASP A 11 -4.47 3.99 -3.76
N MET A 12 -4.09 5.27 -3.87
CA MET A 12 -3.29 5.96 -2.86
C MET A 12 -4.07 6.24 -1.57
N TRP A 13 -5.39 6.47 -1.66
CA TRP A 13 -6.21 6.64 -0.46
C TRP A 13 -6.30 5.33 0.33
N TYR A 14 -6.49 4.19 -0.34
CA TYR A 14 -6.50 2.89 0.32
C TYR A 14 -5.18 2.59 1.04
N VAL A 15 -4.04 2.96 0.45
CA VAL A 15 -2.73 2.77 1.10
C VAL A 15 -2.59 3.57 2.39
N ILE A 16 -3.17 4.77 2.43
CA ILE A 16 -3.13 5.63 3.61
C ILE A 16 -3.94 5.04 4.77
N ILE A 17 -5.10 4.45 4.48
CA ILE A 17 -6.06 3.99 5.50
C ILE A 17 -5.84 2.52 5.85
N ASP A 18 -5.67 1.67 4.85
CA ASP A 18 -5.62 0.21 4.99
C ASP A 18 -4.20 -0.35 4.99
N GLY A 19 -3.21 0.47 4.62
CA GLY A 19 -1.79 0.12 4.59
C GLY A 19 -1.31 -0.38 3.22
N PRO A 20 -0.05 -0.85 3.13
CA PRO A 20 0.55 -1.23 1.85
C PRO A 20 -0.27 -2.27 1.08
N MET A 21 -0.43 -2.05 -0.23
CA MET A 21 -1.13 -3.00 -1.08
C MET A 21 -0.38 -4.33 -1.17
N LYS A 22 -1.08 -5.42 -0.85
CA LYS A 22 -0.59 -6.78 -1.08
C LYS A 22 -0.79 -7.16 -2.53
N ILE A 23 0.29 -7.51 -3.22
CA ILE A 23 0.24 -7.88 -4.64
C ILE A 23 0.08 -9.38 -4.73
N MET A 24 -1.10 -9.83 -5.18
CA MET A 24 -1.48 -11.24 -5.15
C MET A 24 -1.37 -11.90 -6.53
N LYS A 25 -1.20 -13.22 -6.54
CA LYS A 25 -1.36 -14.09 -7.72
C LYS A 25 -2.19 -15.32 -7.36
N ALA A 26 -2.83 -15.91 -8.37
CA ALA A 26 -3.52 -17.19 -8.20
C ALA A 26 -2.50 -18.31 -7.96
N ASN A 27 -2.74 -19.12 -6.93
CA ASN A 27 -2.01 -20.35 -6.66
C ASN A 27 -2.64 -21.48 -7.50
N THR A 28 -2.16 -21.62 -8.73
CA THR A 28 -2.67 -22.60 -9.70
C THR A 28 -2.45 -24.04 -9.24
N THR A 29 -1.39 -24.33 -8.48
CA THR A 29 -1.07 -25.67 -8.00
C THR A 29 -2.08 -26.17 -6.96
N MET A 30 -2.54 -25.29 -6.05
CA MET A 30 -3.53 -25.66 -5.02
C MET A 30 -4.98 -25.51 -5.48
N ALA A 31 -5.25 -24.63 -6.45
CA ALA A 31 -6.60 -24.42 -6.99
C ALA A 31 -7.18 -25.68 -7.65
N ILE A 32 -6.33 -26.52 -8.25
CA ILE A 32 -6.73 -27.80 -8.87
C ILE A 32 -7.28 -28.78 -7.82
N THR A 33 -6.73 -28.76 -6.60
CA THR A 33 -7.11 -29.68 -5.52
C THR A 33 -8.30 -29.17 -4.70
N ALA A 34 -8.42 -27.85 -4.51
CA ALA A 34 -9.42 -27.25 -3.62
C ALA A 34 -10.73 -26.82 -4.33
N GLY A 35 -10.79 -26.89 -5.67
CA GLY A 35 -11.98 -26.48 -6.45
C GLY A 35 -12.23 -24.97 -6.48
N ALA A 36 -11.36 -24.15 -5.88
CA ALA A 36 -11.43 -22.70 -5.89
C ALA A 36 -10.03 -22.06 -5.98
N PRO A 37 -9.88 -20.89 -6.63
CA PRO A 37 -8.61 -20.17 -6.66
C PRO A 37 -8.18 -19.75 -5.26
N GLN A 38 -6.99 -20.18 -4.85
CA GLN A 38 -6.31 -19.61 -3.69
C GLN A 38 -5.43 -18.46 -4.15
N TRP A 39 -5.34 -17.40 -3.35
CA TRP A 39 -4.49 -16.25 -3.63
C TRP A 39 -3.28 -16.26 -2.71
N ILE A 40 -2.09 -16.14 -3.30
CA ILE A 40 -0.83 -16.02 -2.57
C ILE A 40 -0.14 -14.71 -2.95
N GLU A 41 0.60 -14.14 -2.01
CA GLU A 41 1.37 -12.93 -2.25
C GLU A 41 2.51 -13.23 -3.25
N LYS A 42 2.70 -12.33 -4.21
CA LYS A 42 3.82 -12.39 -5.15
C LYS A 42 5.11 -12.07 -4.43
N THR A 43 6.18 -12.76 -4.78
CA THR A 43 7.52 -12.33 -4.37
C THR A 43 7.97 -11.13 -5.21
N GLN A 44 8.90 -10.32 -4.69
CA GLN A 44 9.41 -9.14 -5.41
C GLN A 44 10.03 -9.49 -6.78
N MET A 45 10.58 -10.71 -6.93
CA MET A 45 11.12 -11.21 -8.20
C MET A 45 10.04 -11.42 -9.28
N GLU A 46 8.78 -11.58 -8.88
CA GLU A 46 7.64 -11.82 -9.77
C GLU A 46 6.89 -10.53 -10.12
N TYR A 47 7.33 -9.38 -9.60
CA TYR A 47 6.67 -8.12 -9.83
C TYR A 47 6.88 -7.63 -11.26
N THR A 48 5.77 -7.43 -11.96
CA THR A 48 5.72 -6.68 -13.21
C THR A 48 6.01 -5.19 -12.98
N THR A 49 6.21 -4.43 -14.05
CA THR A 49 6.34 -2.96 -13.95
C THR A 49 5.13 -2.31 -13.28
N TYR A 50 3.92 -2.85 -13.51
CA TYR A 50 2.71 -2.37 -12.84
C TYR A 50 2.71 -2.70 -11.35
N ASP A 51 3.08 -3.93 -10.99
CA ASP A 51 3.20 -4.35 -9.59
C ASP A 51 4.20 -3.48 -8.82
N LYS A 52 5.35 -3.15 -9.41
CA LYS A 52 6.35 -2.26 -8.80
C LYS A 52 5.79 -0.86 -8.52
N LYS A 53 4.95 -0.32 -9.41
CA LYS A 53 4.28 0.97 -9.18
C LYS A 53 3.36 0.87 -7.97
N LYS A 54 2.55 -0.19 -7.87
CA LYS A 54 1.65 -0.43 -6.73
C LYS A 54 2.40 -0.60 -5.41
N ALA A 55 3.47 -1.39 -5.40
CA ALA A 55 4.30 -1.60 -4.22
C ALA A 55 4.94 -0.29 -3.71
N ASN A 56 5.20 0.67 -4.62
CA ASN A 56 5.79 1.95 -4.26
C ASN A 56 4.78 2.97 -3.70
N LEU A 57 3.47 2.71 -3.79
CA LEU A 57 2.46 3.68 -3.36
C LEU A 57 2.56 4.04 -1.88
N ASP A 58 2.99 3.13 -1.00
CA ASP A 58 3.19 3.44 0.43
C ASP A 58 4.32 4.46 0.64
N ASN A 59 5.40 4.38 -0.15
CA ASN A 59 6.47 5.36 -0.08
C ASN A 59 6.01 6.74 -0.59
N VAL A 60 5.22 6.76 -1.66
CA VAL A 60 4.65 7.99 -2.21
C VAL A 60 3.68 8.62 -1.22
N ALA A 61 2.80 7.82 -0.61
CA ALA A 61 1.87 8.26 0.42
C ALA A 61 2.63 8.88 1.61
N LYS A 62 3.65 8.19 2.14
CA LYS A 62 4.53 8.74 3.17
C LYS A 62 5.15 10.07 2.76
N GLU A 63 5.72 10.17 1.56
CA GLU A 63 6.35 11.40 1.07
C GLU A 63 5.38 12.58 1.04
N ILE A 64 4.15 12.35 0.56
CA ILE A 64 3.12 13.39 0.52
C ILE A 64 2.72 13.81 1.93
N LEU A 65 2.52 12.86 2.85
CA LEU A 65 2.23 13.18 4.25
C LEU A 65 3.36 13.97 4.90
N TYR A 66 4.61 13.57 4.69
CA TYR A 66 5.80 14.28 5.18
C TYR A 66 5.85 15.73 4.68
N LYS A 67 5.47 15.98 3.43
CA LYS A 67 5.47 17.33 2.85
C LYS A 67 4.29 18.19 3.29
N THR A 68 3.17 17.58 3.69
CA THR A 68 1.92 18.29 3.96
C THR A 68 1.69 18.58 5.45
N LEU A 69 2.32 17.81 6.34
CA LEU A 69 2.06 17.88 7.77
C LEU A 69 3.03 18.80 8.52
N ASP A 70 2.57 19.35 9.65
CA ASP A 70 3.36 20.27 10.46
C ASP A 70 4.47 19.56 11.25
N LYS A 71 5.42 20.33 11.81
CA LYS A 71 6.58 19.80 12.55
C LYS A 71 6.21 18.92 13.76
N ASN A 72 5.10 19.18 14.45
CA ASN A 72 4.65 18.36 15.57
C ASN A 72 4.01 17.04 15.12
N MET A 73 3.32 17.01 13.99
CA MET A 73 2.84 15.75 13.40
C MET A 73 3.99 14.94 12.77
N PHE A 74 5.03 15.61 12.27
CA PHE A 74 6.20 14.95 11.69
C PHE A 74 6.92 13.99 12.66
N SER A 75 7.07 14.37 13.93
CA SER A 75 7.75 13.54 14.93
C SER A 75 7.02 12.21 15.20
N LYS A 76 5.69 12.22 15.12
CA LYS A 76 4.84 11.01 15.27
C LYS A 76 4.91 10.09 14.06
N ILE A 77 5.04 10.65 12.87
CA ILE A 77 5.04 9.87 11.62
C ILE A 77 6.40 9.26 11.35
N LYS A 78 7.49 9.94 11.75
CA LYS A 78 8.85 9.43 11.58
C LYS A 78 9.07 8.07 12.24
N THR A 79 8.31 7.76 13.29
CA THR A 79 8.39 6.48 14.00
C THR A 79 7.49 5.40 13.39
N CYS A 80 6.58 5.75 12.47
CA CYS A 80 5.67 4.81 11.83
C CYS A 80 6.35 4.08 10.66
N THR A 81 6.18 2.76 10.60
CA THR A 81 6.72 1.89 9.56
C THR A 81 5.81 1.86 8.34
N THR A 82 4.50 2.09 8.51
CA THR A 82 3.52 2.16 7.42
C THR A 82 2.69 3.43 7.51
N THR A 83 2.04 3.81 6.39
CA THR A 83 1.15 4.98 6.41
C THR A 83 -0.06 4.78 7.32
N LYS A 84 -0.57 3.55 7.41
CA LYS A 84 -1.71 3.18 8.24
C LYS A 84 -1.48 3.41 9.75
N GLU A 85 -0.27 3.13 10.23
CA GLU A 85 0.13 3.33 11.64
C GLU A 85 -0.03 4.78 12.12
N ILE A 86 -0.15 5.74 11.21
CA ILE A 86 -0.38 7.15 11.53
C ILE A 86 -1.80 7.39 12.08
N TRP A 87 -2.78 6.60 11.64
CA TRP A 87 -4.18 6.72 12.07
C TRP A 87 -4.53 5.83 13.26
N GLU A 88 -3.76 4.75 13.46
CA GLU A 88 -3.98 3.77 14.53
C GLU A 88 -3.29 4.14 15.85
N ASN A 89 -2.43 5.16 15.86
CA ASN A 89 -1.77 5.73 17.05
C ASN A 89 -2.52 6.95 17.60
#